data_AF-A0A2W5IDP0-F1
#
_entry.id   AF-A0A2W5IDP0-F1
#
_cell.length_a   1.000
_cell.length_b   1.000
_cell.length_c   1.000
_cell.angle_alpha   90.00
_cell.angle_beta   90.00
_cell.angle_gamma   90.00
#
_symmetry.space_group_name_H-M   'P 1'
#
loop_
_entity.id
_entity.type
_entity.pdbx_description
1 polymer ?
#
loop_
_entity_poly.entity_id
_entity_poly.type
_entity_poly.pdbx_seq_one_letter_code
_entity_poly.pdbx_strand_id
1 'polypeptide(L)'
;MLAKVQELTEDLQRVTAEFANYRKRVEREIGTARESGKVGVVSSMLTLADNVERARQHGDITDGSPLKAFTDKFNDILKGQGVTQFGEVGEPFDANRHSAIQDEGGDGEKVLSTVLRKGFNLGDRVLREAMVIVRGDEGSDASAAHDSDGADGTASTAEKSTDSSADTTNSGDSATADSEKS
;
A
#
# COMPACT_ATOMS: atom_id res chain seq x y z
N MET A 1 9.13 -32.38 -64.40
CA MET A 1 10.06 -31.81 -63.40
C MET A 1 9.49 -30.57 -62.70
N LEU A 2 8.96 -29.57 -63.42
CA LEU A 2 8.40 -28.34 -62.83
C LEU A 2 7.29 -28.56 -61.79
N ALA A 3 6.35 -29.48 -62.05
CA ALA A 3 5.28 -29.80 -61.10
C ALA A 3 5.79 -30.35 -59.75
N LYS A 4 6.87 -31.15 -59.78
CA LYS A 4 7.47 -31.68 -58.54
C LYS A 4 8.18 -30.61 -57.73
N VAL A 5 8.78 -29.64 -58.42
CA VAL A 5 9.42 -28.47 -57.78
C VAL A 5 8.37 -27.57 -57.14
N GLN A 6 7.22 -27.35 -57.78
CA GLN A 6 6.10 -26.58 -57.19
C GLN A 6 5.53 -27.26 -55.95
N GLU A 7 5.21 -28.56 -56.02
CA GLU A 7 4.71 -29.34 -54.87
C GLU A 7 5.67 -29.27 -53.69
N LEU A 8 6.97 -29.48 -53.92
CA LEU A 8 8.00 -29.37 -52.87
C LEU A 8 8.12 -27.95 -52.31
N THR A 9 7.94 -26.93 -53.15
CA THR A 9 8.00 -25.52 -52.71
C THR A 9 6.80 -25.17 -51.84
N GLU A 10 5.61 -25.63 -52.21
CA GLU A 10 4.38 -25.44 -51.45
C GLU A 10 4.46 -26.17 -50.09
N ASP A 11 4.95 -27.40 -50.07
CA ASP A 11 5.17 -28.14 -48.83
C ASP A 11 6.19 -27.42 -47.91
N LEU A 12 7.29 -26.92 -48.46
CA LEU A 12 8.26 -26.14 -47.70
C LEU A 12 7.64 -24.84 -47.16
N GLN A 13 6.82 -24.14 -47.95
CA GLN A 13 6.12 -22.94 -47.51
C GLN A 13 5.12 -23.26 -46.39
N ARG A 14 4.39 -24.38 -46.49
CA ARG A 14 3.49 -24.82 -45.42
C ARG A 14 4.24 -25.15 -44.14
N VAL A 15 5.30 -25.96 -44.22
CA VAL A 15 6.10 -26.36 -43.04
C VAL A 15 6.78 -25.15 -42.40
N THR A 16 7.28 -24.20 -43.19
CA THR A 16 7.88 -22.98 -42.65
C THR A 16 6.84 -22.09 -41.95
N ALA A 17 5.63 -21.98 -42.51
CA ALA A 17 4.52 -21.26 -41.87
C ALA A 17 4.08 -21.95 -40.56
N GLU A 18 3.95 -23.28 -40.56
CA GLU A 18 3.63 -24.07 -39.36
C GLU A 18 4.71 -23.89 -38.28
N PHE A 19 5.99 -23.94 -38.65
CA PHE A 19 7.10 -23.73 -37.72
C PHE A 19 7.11 -22.31 -37.16
N ALA A 20 6.87 -21.29 -37.99
CA ALA A 20 6.76 -19.91 -37.53
C ALA A 20 5.62 -19.73 -36.51
N ASN A 21 4.46 -20.34 -36.77
CA ASN A 21 3.32 -20.35 -35.86
C ASN A 21 3.62 -21.10 -34.57
N TYR A 22 4.27 -22.27 -34.66
CA TYR A 22 4.70 -23.06 -33.50
C TYR A 22 5.67 -22.25 -32.62
N ARG A 23 6.69 -21.63 -33.19
CA ARG A 23 7.66 -20.81 -32.46
C ARG A 23 6.96 -19.67 -31.70
N LYS A 24 6.05 -18.96 -32.37
CA LYS A 24 5.26 -17.88 -31.77
C LYS A 24 4.35 -18.39 -30.63
N ARG A 25 3.86 -19.63 -30.73
CA ARG A 25 3.05 -20.25 -29.69
C ARG A 25 3.91 -20.63 -28.48
N VAL A 26 5.01 -21.32 -28.70
CA VAL A 26 5.95 -21.73 -27.63
C VAL A 26 6.51 -20.53 -26.86
N GLU A 27 6.85 -19.45 -27.56
CA GLU A 27 7.34 -18.23 -26.90
C GLU A 27 6.32 -17.64 -25.93
N ARG A 28 5.04 -17.63 -26.31
CA ARG A 28 3.95 -17.21 -25.39
C ARG A 28 3.77 -18.19 -24.25
N GLU A 29 3.80 -19.50 -24.51
CA GLU A 29 3.69 -20.53 -23.47
C GLU A 29 4.81 -20.42 -22.43
N ILE A 30 6.05 -20.16 -22.87
CA ILE A 30 7.19 -19.91 -21.98
C ILE A 30 6.94 -18.66 -21.12
N GLY A 31 6.44 -17.57 -21.73
CA GLY A 31 6.08 -16.36 -21.00
C GLY A 31 5.04 -16.63 -19.91
N THR A 32 3.95 -17.30 -20.27
CA THR A 32 2.87 -17.67 -19.33
C THR A 32 3.36 -18.62 -18.24
N ALA A 33 4.22 -19.59 -18.57
CA ALA A 33 4.77 -20.52 -17.60
C ALA A 33 5.69 -19.82 -16.59
N ARG A 34 6.52 -18.88 -17.04
CA ARG A 34 7.35 -18.05 -16.15
C ARG A 34 6.51 -17.21 -15.20
N GLU A 35 5.48 -16.55 -15.73
CA GLU A 35 4.57 -15.73 -14.92
C GLU A 35 3.80 -16.59 -13.91
N SER A 36 3.30 -17.75 -14.34
CA SER A 36 2.59 -18.68 -13.47
C SER A 36 3.50 -19.24 -12.36
N GLY A 37 4.77 -19.53 -12.68
CA GLY A 37 5.77 -19.93 -11.70
C GLY A 37 6.04 -18.83 -10.67
N LYS A 38 6.18 -17.57 -11.13
CA LYS A 38 6.33 -16.41 -10.25
C LYS A 38 5.14 -16.24 -9.31
N VAL A 39 3.92 -16.30 -9.85
CA VAL A 39 2.67 -16.28 -9.08
C VAL A 39 2.66 -17.38 -8.02
N GLY A 40 3.00 -18.62 -8.37
CA GLY A 40 3.01 -19.74 -7.42
C GLY A 40 3.95 -19.50 -6.24
N VAL A 41 5.18 -19.04 -6.50
CA VAL A 41 6.16 -18.74 -5.46
C VAL A 41 5.70 -17.57 -4.59
N VAL A 42 5.27 -16.45 -5.18
CA VAL A 42 4.81 -15.28 -4.43
C VAL A 42 3.59 -15.63 -3.58
N SER A 43 2.63 -16.37 -4.12
CA SER A 43 1.44 -16.81 -3.38
C SER A 43 1.80 -17.62 -2.13
N SER A 44 2.82 -18.48 -2.18
CA SER A 44 3.30 -19.21 -1.00
C SER A 44 3.89 -18.28 0.07
N MET A 45 4.55 -17.19 -0.34
CA MET A 45 5.14 -16.19 0.55
C MET A 45 4.09 -15.29 1.23
N LEU A 46 2.89 -15.16 0.67
CA LEU A 46 1.81 -14.35 1.27
C LEU A 46 1.42 -14.83 2.66
N THR A 47 1.53 -16.14 2.93
CA THR A 47 1.28 -16.69 4.27
C THR A 47 2.28 -16.13 5.30
N LEU A 48 3.52 -15.88 4.89
CA LEU A 48 4.53 -15.25 5.76
C LEU A 48 4.20 -13.77 5.99
N ALA A 49 3.75 -13.06 4.94
CA ALA A 49 3.29 -11.68 5.07
C ALA A 49 2.13 -11.56 6.08
N ASP A 50 1.19 -12.51 6.06
CA ASP A 50 0.09 -12.56 7.03
C ASP A 50 0.58 -12.81 8.46
N ASN A 51 1.58 -13.67 8.66
CA ASN A 51 2.16 -13.92 9.97
C ASN A 51 2.89 -12.68 10.51
N VAL A 52 3.59 -11.96 9.64
CA VAL A 52 4.24 -10.69 9.99
C VAL A 52 3.22 -9.63 10.39
N GLU A 53 2.11 -9.53 9.65
CA GLU A 53 0.98 -8.65 9.99
C GLU A 53 0.39 -9.01 11.36
N ARG A 54 0.15 -10.31 11.61
CA ARG A 54 -0.33 -10.80 12.90
C ARG A 54 0.63 -10.47 14.05
N ALA A 55 1.93 -10.72 13.86
CA ALA A 55 2.95 -10.39 14.85
C ALA A 55 2.96 -8.88 15.16
N ARG A 56 2.75 -8.03 14.15
CA ARG A 56 2.62 -6.59 14.35
C ARG A 56 1.40 -6.23 15.20
N GLN A 57 0.25 -6.85 14.92
CA GLN A 57 -1.00 -6.63 15.67
C GLN A 57 -0.89 -7.06 17.13
N HIS A 58 -0.07 -8.07 17.44
CA HIS A 58 0.22 -8.49 18.82
C HIS A 58 1.30 -7.64 19.52
N GLY A 59 1.96 -6.73 18.81
CA GLY A 59 3.03 -5.90 19.37
C GLY A 59 4.40 -6.59 19.44
N ASP A 60 4.57 -7.74 18.79
CA ASP A 60 5.85 -8.47 18.75
C ASP A 60 6.90 -7.76 17.88
N ILE A 61 6.45 -6.86 17.00
CA ILE A 61 7.30 -6.03 16.14
C ILE A 61 7.39 -4.64 16.76
N THR A 62 8.43 -4.41 17.55
CA THR A 62 8.73 -3.11 18.13
C THR A 62 9.69 -2.31 17.26
N ASP A 63 9.62 -0.98 17.36
CA ASP A 63 10.57 -0.09 16.69
C ASP A 63 12.00 -0.32 17.17
N GLY A 64 12.93 -0.43 16.20
CA GLY A 64 14.34 -0.78 16.47
C GLY A 64 14.61 -2.27 16.66
N SER A 65 13.61 -3.15 16.66
CA SER A 65 13.83 -4.59 16.75
C SER A 65 14.45 -5.18 15.47
N PRO A 66 15.28 -6.25 15.57
CA PRO A 66 15.75 -6.99 14.40
C PRO A 66 14.62 -7.51 13.51
N LEU A 67 13.47 -7.83 14.13
CA LEU A 67 12.29 -8.32 13.44
C LEU A 67 11.61 -7.25 12.58
N LYS A 68 11.63 -5.98 13.02
CA LYS A 68 11.19 -4.85 12.19
C LYS A 68 12.08 -4.70 10.96
N ALA A 69 13.41 -4.71 11.13
CA ALA A 69 14.34 -4.60 10.01
C ALA A 69 14.19 -5.76 9.00
N PHE A 70 13.89 -6.97 9.48
CA PHE A 70 13.55 -8.11 8.62
C PHE A 70 12.24 -7.86 7.85
N THR A 71 11.20 -7.40 8.54
CA THR A 71 9.88 -7.12 7.96
C THR A 71 9.96 -6.05 6.88
N ASP A 72 10.69 -4.96 7.13
CA ASP A 72 10.87 -3.88 6.16
C ASP A 72 11.57 -4.40 4.90
N LYS A 73 12.69 -5.13 5.06
CA LYS A 73 13.39 -5.76 3.93
C LYS A 73 12.54 -6.77 3.18
N PHE A 74 11.73 -7.55 3.88
CA PHE A 74 10.83 -8.52 3.27
C PHE A 74 9.78 -7.81 2.40
N ASN A 75 9.19 -6.73 2.91
CA ASN A 75 8.24 -5.91 2.15
C ASN A 75 8.91 -5.24 0.93
N ASP A 76 10.15 -4.78 1.06
CA ASP A 76 10.89 -4.19 -0.05
C ASP A 76 11.19 -5.22 -1.15
N ILE A 77 11.53 -6.45 -0.78
CA ILE A 77 11.72 -7.56 -1.73
C ILE A 77 10.41 -7.84 -2.47
N LEU A 78 9.28 -7.93 -1.76
CA LEU A 78 7.97 -8.14 -2.38
C LEU A 78 7.62 -7.02 -3.35
N LYS A 79 7.81 -5.76 -2.95
CA LYS A 79 7.63 -4.59 -3.83
C LYS A 79 8.52 -4.65 -5.07
N GLY A 80 9.79 -5.02 -4.90
CA GLY A 80 10.74 -5.21 -6.00
C GLY A 80 10.34 -6.33 -6.97
N GLN A 81 9.57 -7.33 -6.51
CA GLN A 81 8.97 -8.34 -7.38
C GLN A 81 7.67 -7.87 -8.07
N GLY A 82 7.22 -6.63 -7.80
CA GLY A 82 5.97 -6.08 -8.35
C GLY A 82 4.73 -6.44 -7.54
N VAL A 83 4.90 -6.86 -6.29
CA VAL A 83 3.79 -7.17 -5.38
C VAL A 83 3.35 -5.90 -4.66
N THR A 84 2.06 -5.60 -4.71
CA THR A 84 1.45 -4.47 -4.01
C THR A 84 0.34 -4.96 -3.09
N GLN A 85 0.38 -4.53 -1.83
CA GLN A 85 -0.70 -4.75 -0.87
C GLN A 85 -1.83 -3.73 -1.08
N PHE A 86 -3.06 -4.10 -0.75
CA PHE A 86 -4.23 -3.21 -0.77
C PHE A 86 -5.29 -3.70 0.24
N GLY A 87 -6.35 -2.90 0.44
CA GLY A 87 -7.34 -3.13 1.47
C GLY A 87 -6.92 -2.38 2.73
N GLU A 88 -6.99 -1.07 2.67
CA GLU A 88 -6.87 -0.18 3.83
C GLU A 88 -8.26 0.25 4.30
N VAL A 89 -8.43 0.48 5.60
CA VAL A 89 -9.71 0.94 6.15
C VAL A 89 -10.03 2.31 5.55
N GLY A 90 -11.25 2.48 5.05
CA GLY A 90 -11.72 3.68 4.36
C GLY A 90 -11.56 3.67 2.84
N GLU A 91 -10.87 2.69 2.26
CA GLU A 91 -10.82 2.55 0.79
C GLU A 91 -12.21 2.14 0.22
N PRO A 92 -12.55 2.55 -1.02
CA PRO A 92 -13.80 2.14 -1.67
C PRO A 92 -13.82 0.64 -1.96
N PHE A 93 -14.99 0.03 -1.84
CA PHE A 93 -15.16 -1.40 -2.08
C PHE A 93 -15.19 -1.71 -3.58
N ASP A 94 -14.24 -2.51 -4.06
CA ASP A 94 -14.21 -3.07 -5.42
C ASP A 94 -14.38 -4.58 -5.37
N ALA A 95 -15.44 -5.12 -5.97
CA ALA A 95 -15.74 -6.55 -6.00
C ALA A 95 -14.66 -7.41 -6.70
N ASN A 96 -13.79 -6.83 -7.53
CA ASN A 96 -12.70 -7.55 -8.18
C ASN A 96 -11.47 -7.73 -7.26
N ARG A 97 -11.39 -6.93 -6.20
CA ARG A 97 -10.23 -6.87 -5.31
C ARG A 97 -10.60 -7.23 -3.87
N HIS A 98 -11.83 -6.98 -3.46
CA HIS A 98 -12.31 -7.12 -2.09
C HIS A 98 -13.38 -8.19 -1.99
N SER A 99 -13.19 -9.08 -1.01
CA SER A 99 -14.13 -10.12 -0.61
C SER A 99 -14.84 -9.66 0.67
N ALA A 100 -16.08 -9.20 0.53
CA ALA A 100 -16.89 -8.77 1.67
C ALA A 100 -17.39 -10.00 2.47
N ILE A 101 -16.87 -10.16 3.68
CA ILE A 101 -17.29 -11.23 4.61
C ILE A 101 -18.55 -10.84 5.37
N GLN A 102 -18.68 -9.55 5.68
CA GLN A 102 -19.80 -9.00 6.40
C GLN A 102 -20.14 -7.61 5.87
N ASP A 103 -21.45 -7.31 5.86
CA ASP A 103 -22.01 -6.01 5.51
C ASP A 103 -22.68 -5.44 6.76
N GLU A 104 -22.20 -4.29 7.23
CA GLU A 104 -22.77 -3.58 8.38
C GLU A 104 -23.98 -2.73 8.00
N GLY A 105 -24.33 -2.67 6.70
CA GLY A 105 -25.40 -1.83 6.19
C GLY A 105 -24.98 -0.37 6.02
N GLY A 106 -25.97 0.50 5.79
CA GLY A 106 -25.77 1.91 5.44
C GLY A 106 -26.12 2.18 3.98
N ASP A 107 -26.60 3.40 3.73
CA ASP A 107 -26.89 3.88 2.39
C ASP A 107 -25.62 4.46 1.74
N GLY A 108 -25.58 4.55 0.40
CA GLY A 108 -24.44 5.12 -0.33
C GLY A 108 -23.44 4.10 -0.90
N GLU A 109 -22.25 4.58 -1.23
CA GLU A 109 -21.17 3.76 -1.79
C GLU A 109 -20.53 2.91 -0.68
N LYS A 110 -20.23 1.63 -0.96
CA LYS A 110 -19.65 0.77 0.06
C LYS A 110 -18.17 1.09 0.24
N VAL A 111 -17.76 1.27 1.49
CA VAL A 111 -16.37 1.47 1.89
C VAL A 111 -15.92 0.40 2.88
N LEU A 112 -14.61 0.25 2.98
CA LEU A 112 -13.95 -0.72 3.85
C LEU A 112 -14.00 -0.27 5.31
N SER A 113 -14.88 -0.86 6.13
CA SER A 113 -14.98 -0.52 7.56
C SER A 113 -13.91 -1.22 8.39
N THR A 114 -13.59 -2.47 8.08
CA THR A 114 -12.55 -3.25 8.77
C THR A 114 -11.91 -4.23 7.81
N VAL A 115 -10.58 -4.33 7.86
CA VAL A 115 -9.81 -5.26 7.03
C VAL A 115 -9.36 -6.42 7.90
N LEU A 116 -9.95 -7.59 7.70
CA LEU A 116 -9.57 -8.82 8.41
C LEU A 116 -8.29 -9.42 7.85
N ARG A 117 -8.10 -9.30 6.53
CA ARG A 117 -6.89 -9.75 5.84
C ARG A 117 -6.64 -8.91 4.60
N LYS A 118 -5.42 -8.39 4.48
CA LYS A 118 -5.00 -7.60 3.32
C LYS A 118 -4.96 -8.44 2.03
N GLY A 119 -5.29 -7.77 0.93
CA GLY A 119 -5.19 -8.31 -0.42
C GLY A 119 -3.81 -8.03 -1.02
N PHE A 120 -3.44 -8.82 -2.03
CA PHE A 120 -2.17 -8.67 -2.74
C PHE A 120 -2.34 -8.81 -4.25
N ASN A 121 -1.74 -7.88 -4.99
CA ASN A 121 -1.66 -7.89 -6.45
C ASN A 121 -0.22 -8.10 -6.89
N LEU A 122 -0.03 -8.75 -8.04
CA LEU A 122 1.24 -8.84 -8.75
C LEU A 122 1.08 -8.14 -10.10
N GLY A 123 1.61 -6.93 -10.22
CA GLY A 123 1.28 -6.04 -11.34
C GLY A 123 -0.23 -5.85 -11.44
N ASP A 124 -0.82 -6.22 -12.57
CA ASP A 124 -2.26 -6.08 -12.84
C ASP A 124 -3.10 -7.28 -12.36
N ARG A 125 -2.46 -8.35 -11.88
CA ARG A 125 -3.14 -9.59 -11.49
C ARG A 125 -3.39 -9.64 -10.00
N VAL A 126 -4.64 -9.83 -9.61
CA VAL A 126 -5.01 -10.12 -8.22
C VAL A 126 -4.53 -11.51 -7.83
N LEU A 127 -3.64 -11.60 -6.84
CA LEU A 127 -3.18 -12.88 -6.28
C LEU A 127 -4.17 -13.40 -5.24
N ARG A 128 -4.69 -12.47 -4.43
CA ARG A 128 -5.63 -12.75 -3.36
C ARG A 128 -6.43 -11.50 -3.04
N GLU A 129 -7.75 -11.66 -2.96
CA GLU A 129 -8.65 -10.60 -2.53
C GLU A 129 -8.45 -10.24 -1.05
N ALA A 130 -8.68 -8.98 -0.70
CA ALA A 130 -8.71 -8.56 0.70
C ALA A 130 -10.02 -9.05 1.34
N MET A 131 -9.96 -9.68 2.52
CA MET A 131 -11.15 -10.05 3.29
C MET A 131 -11.54 -8.92 4.22
N VAL A 132 -12.75 -8.41 4.03
CA VAL A 132 -13.13 -7.11 4.55
C VAL A 132 -14.57 -7.11 5.07
N ILE A 133 -14.84 -6.20 5.99
CA ILE A 133 -16.18 -5.80 6.39
C ILE A 133 -16.46 -4.47 5.70
N VAL A 134 -17.66 -4.34 5.13
CA VAL A 134 -18.08 -3.14 4.42
C VAL A 134 -19.20 -2.43 5.16
N ARG A 135 -19.30 -1.12 4.94
CA ARG A 135 -20.38 -0.25 5.39
C ARG A 135 -20.73 0.75 4.28
N GLY A 136 -21.96 1.25 4.24
CA GLY A 136 -22.30 2.42 3.42
C GLY A 136 -21.57 3.68 3.89
N ASP A 137 -20.95 4.39 2.96
CA ASP A 137 -20.42 5.74 3.17
C ASP A 137 -21.59 6.73 3.10
N GLU A 138 -22.13 7.06 4.27
CA GLU A 138 -23.03 8.20 4.42
C GLU A 138 -22.17 9.46 4.23
N GLY A 139 -22.08 9.90 2.97
CA GLY A 139 -21.14 10.90 2.47
C GLY A 139 -20.80 11.97 3.49
N SER A 140 -19.51 12.07 3.82
CA SER A 140 -19.00 13.21 4.55
C SER A 140 -19.11 14.48 3.69
N ASP A 141 -20.17 15.26 3.92
CA ASP A 141 -20.18 16.71 3.73
C ASP A 141 -19.17 17.36 4.70
N ALA A 142 -17.88 17.04 4.56
CA ALA A 142 -16.80 17.57 5.38
C ALA A 142 -15.57 17.99 4.56
N SER A 143 -15.75 18.27 3.27
CA SER A 143 -14.73 18.94 2.43
C SER A 143 -15.32 20.16 1.71
N ALA A 144 -15.98 21.05 2.45
CA ALA A 144 -16.29 22.41 1.98
C ALA A 144 -16.35 23.39 3.15
N ALA A 145 -15.20 23.69 3.76
CA ALA A 145 -15.01 24.88 4.58
C ALA A 145 -13.53 25.26 4.62
N HIS A 146 -12.99 25.59 3.43
CA HIS A 146 -11.78 26.38 3.32
C HIS A 146 -12.19 27.74 2.74
N ASP A 147 -13.02 28.48 3.48
CA ASP A 147 -13.24 29.90 3.20
C ASP A 147 -12.29 30.72 4.07
N SER A 148 -11.33 31.31 3.38
CA SER A 148 -10.48 32.39 3.85
C SER A 148 -11.36 33.61 4.17
N ASP A 149 -11.53 33.93 5.45
CA ASP A 149 -12.13 35.21 5.83
C ASP A 149 -11.02 36.18 6.28
N GLY A 150 -10.76 37.15 5.41
CA GLY A 150 -9.87 38.26 5.63
C GLY A 150 -10.64 39.57 5.62
N ALA A 151 -10.51 40.29 6.73
CA ALA A 151 -10.71 41.73 6.92
C ALA A 151 -12.16 42.27 6.90
N ASP A 152 -12.60 42.83 8.04
CA ASP A 152 -12.62 44.29 8.21
C ASP A 152 -12.79 44.66 9.70
N GLY A 153 -12.17 45.77 10.11
CA GLY A 153 -12.10 46.21 11.51
C GLY A 153 -13.20 47.17 11.91
N THR A 154 -13.38 47.34 13.22
CA THR A 154 -13.64 48.67 13.81
C THR A 154 -13.42 48.65 15.33
N ALA A 155 -13.16 49.83 15.85
CA ALA A 155 -12.35 50.11 17.02
C ALA A 155 -13.11 50.25 18.36
N SER A 156 -12.31 50.16 19.42
CA SER A 156 -12.35 51.00 20.64
C SER A 156 -13.49 50.82 21.63
N THR A 157 -13.15 50.34 22.83
CA THR A 157 -13.41 51.06 24.09
C THR A 157 -12.33 50.70 25.11
N ALA A 158 -11.68 51.75 25.62
CA ALA A 158 -10.66 51.72 26.65
C ALA A 158 -11.29 51.98 28.04
N GLU A 159 -10.44 51.83 29.07
CA GLU A 159 -10.59 52.14 30.50
C GLU A 159 -10.96 50.95 31.41
N LYS A 160 -10.34 50.70 32.58
CA LYS A 160 -9.21 51.31 33.31
C LYS A 160 -9.01 50.50 34.61
N SER A 161 -7.75 50.26 35.01
CA SER A 161 -7.14 50.08 36.37
C SER A 161 -7.86 49.22 37.43
N THR A 162 -7.21 48.37 38.23
CA THR A 162 -6.19 48.64 39.28
C THR A 162 -5.64 47.29 39.80
N ASP A 163 -4.33 47.09 39.85
CA ASP A 163 -3.45 47.19 41.04
C ASP A 163 -3.31 45.91 41.89
N SER A 164 -2.11 45.30 41.86
CA SER A 164 -1.34 44.97 43.07
C SER A 164 0.03 44.38 42.72
N SER A 165 1.06 45.20 42.92
CA SER A 165 2.34 44.93 43.63
C SER A 165 2.83 43.47 43.73
N ALA A 166 3.97 43.07 43.17
CA ALA A 166 5.38 43.42 43.50
C ALA A 166 6.07 42.34 44.37
N ASP A 167 7.34 42.05 44.03
CA ASP A 167 8.51 41.69 44.86
C ASP A 167 9.35 40.58 44.16
N THR A 168 10.43 40.85 43.42
CA THR A 168 11.79 41.35 43.75
C THR A 168 12.77 40.28 44.25
N THR A 169 13.66 39.87 43.33
CA THR A 169 15.10 39.53 43.45
C THR A 169 15.63 38.51 44.47
N ASN A 170 16.45 37.57 43.96
CA ASN A 170 17.81 37.24 44.43
C ASN A 170 18.45 36.32 43.36
N SER A 171 19.49 36.64 42.58
CA SER A 171 20.90 36.99 42.85
C SER A 171 21.69 35.89 43.59
N GLY A 172 22.77 35.41 42.95
CA GLY A 172 23.80 34.50 43.51
C GLY A 172 24.15 33.38 42.53
N ASP A 173 25.04 33.53 41.54
CA ASP A 173 26.50 33.80 41.56
C ASP A 173 27.38 32.54 41.72
N SER A 174 28.39 32.47 40.83
CA SER A 174 29.67 31.73 40.92
C SER A 174 29.64 30.18 40.92
N ALA A 175 30.62 29.42 40.41
CA ALA A 175 31.80 29.66 39.58
C ALA A 175 32.45 28.28 39.26
N THR A 176 33.12 28.20 38.10
CA THR A 176 34.44 27.59 37.81
C THR A 176 34.82 26.12 38.13
N ALA A 177 35.59 25.59 37.15
CA ALA A 177 36.70 24.63 37.20
C ALA A 177 36.36 23.11 37.10
N ASP A 178 36.84 22.35 36.10
CA ASP A 178 38.21 21.97 35.68
C ASP A 178 38.69 20.65 36.34
N SER A 179 39.63 19.94 35.68
CA SER A 179 40.14 18.56 35.87
C SER A 179 39.27 17.46 35.25
N GLU A 180 39.64 16.76 34.19
CA GLU A 180 40.93 16.18 33.75
C GLU A 180 41.54 15.18 34.75
N LYS A 181 41.70 13.94 34.24
CA LYS A 181 42.60 12.87 34.70
C LYS A 181 42.14 11.99 35.87
N SER A 182 41.73 10.76 35.55
CA SER A 182 42.60 9.59 35.78
C SER A 182 42.13 8.35 35.03
#